data_AF-A0AA36CTW2-F1
#
_entry.id   AF-A0AA36CTW2-F1
#
_cell.length_a   1.000
_cell.length_b   1.000
_cell.length_c   1.000
_cell.angle_alpha   90.00
_cell.angle_beta   90.00
_cell.angle_gamma   90.00
#
_symmetry.space_group_name_H-M   'P 1'
#
loop_
_entity.id
_entity.type
_entity.pdbx_description
1 polymer ?
#
loop_
_entity_poly.entity_id
_entity_poly.type
_entity_poly.pdbx_seq_one_letter_code
_entity_poly.pdbx_strand_id
1 'polypeptide(L)'
;MNVNVFLRNVVCLVGSMLFMMTLSWRLSLITFILVPIIFVASKIFGTYYDYLSEKTQNNVAQSNDVAEEVISTMRTVRSFACENYEGDRFYQRLTDTLNVTRTKAIAYVGFLWVSELFQTFIVVAVLWYGGHLVLVGRLKSDLLVSFLLYQMQMADNLRQMGEVWTGLMQSVGASRKVFEYIDREPTIQHHGKLKPERLAGKIEFKNVHFAYPTRPQLPILRDLSFTAEVGQTVALVGPSGSGKSSCIALLENFYLANAGQILIDGVPIDEYEHHYIHQKIALVGQEPILFARSVAENIAYGCEVTEQDVVTSSQMANAHGFIVQTTQQYQTNVGEKGSQMSGGQKQRIAIARALVRQPAILLLDEATSALDTESESVVQEAISKNLEGKTVIMIAHRLSTVEKADKIIVINKGVVEQQGTHEELLRQPGTYATLVQRQMLGDHKNAPKAIKPSGESAIPVSPPHSTARSLLGTSFSQSASSFQSK
;
A
#
# COMPACT_ATOMS: atom_id res chain seq x y z
N MET A 1 5.62 18.88 26.14
CA MET A 1 4.36 18.77 26.92
C MET A 1 4.39 19.82 28.03
N ASN A 2 3.41 20.73 28.08
CA ASN A 2 3.43 21.93 28.91
C ASN A 2 3.08 21.66 30.39
N VAL A 3 3.70 20.65 31.01
CA VAL A 3 3.46 20.27 32.41
C VAL A 3 3.74 21.44 33.37
N ASN A 4 4.78 22.22 33.08
CA ASN A 4 5.09 23.44 33.83
C ASN A 4 3.93 24.46 33.78
N VAL A 5 3.38 24.72 32.58
CA VAL A 5 2.26 25.65 32.42
C VAL A 5 1.02 25.14 33.16
N PHE A 6 0.73 23.84 33.06
CA PHE A 6 -0.38 23.24 33.80
C PHE A 6 -0.20 23.41 35.32
N LEU A 7 0.97 23.04 35.85
CA LEU A 7 1.27 23.14 37.28
C LEU A 7 1.22 24.59 37.78
N ARG A 8 1.83 25.53 37.06
CA ARG A 8 1.77 26.97 37.37
C ARG A 8 0.33 27.44 37.45
N ASN A 9 -0.48 27.09 36.46
CA ASN A 9 -1.86 27.56 36.39
C ASN A 9 -2.75 26.90 37.45
N VAL A 10 -2.47 25.64 37.84
CA VAL A 10 -3.11 24.99 39.01
C VAL A 10 -2.79 25.76 40.29
N VAL A 11 -1.52 26.08 40.54
CA VAL A 11 -1.10 26.83 41.73
C VAL A 11 -1.73 28.21 41.75
N CYS A 12 -1.68 28.95 40.63
CA CYS A 12 -2.31 30.26 40.52
C CYS A 12 -3.83 30.20 40.67
N LEU A 13 -4.51 29.18 40.13
CA LEU A 13 -5.95 28.97 40.27
C LEU A 13 -6.33 28.79 41.75
N VAL A 14 -5.65 27.89 42.45
CA VAL A 14 -5.89 27.62 43.88
C VAL A 14 -5.59 28.86 44.71
N GLY A 15 -4.49 29.55 44.42
CA GLY A 15 -4.13 30.82 45.07
C GLY A 15 -5.20 31.89 44.88
N SER A 16 -5.63 32.14 43.65
CA SER A 16 -6.70 33.11 43.34
C SER A 16 -8.01 32.76 44.06
N MET A 17 -8.41 31.49 44.10
CA MET A 17 -9.61 31.06 44.83
C MET A 17 -9.52 31.34 46.34
N LEU A 18 -8.38 31.03 46.97
CA LEU A 18 -8.15 31.28 48.39
C LEU A 18 -8.18 32.78 48.70
N PHE A 19 -7.45 33.59 47.92
CA PHE A 19 -7.43 35.05 48.10
C PHE A 19 -8.82 35.65 47.93
N MET A 20 -9.56 35.26 46.89
CA MET A 20 -10.95 35.72 46.68
C MET A 20 -11.83 35.41 47.90
N MET A 21 -11.73 34.20 48.46
CA MET A 21 -12.53 33.79 49.62
C MET A 21 -12.18 34.60 50.88
N THR A 22 -10.89 34.93 51.07
CA THR A 22 -10.44 35.78 52.18
C THR A 22 -10.86 37.24 52.02
N LEU A 23 -10.93 37.76 50.80
CA LEU A 23 -11.36 39.14 50.51
C LEU A 23 -12.86 39.30 50.74
N SER A 24 -13.67 38.39 50.19
CA SER A 24 -15.13 38.42 50.38
C SER A 24 -15.76 37.06 50.04
N TRP A 25 -16.07 36.28 51.08
CA TRP A 25 -16.78 35.01 50.93
C TRP A 25 -18.13 35.15 50.21
N ARG A 26 -18.81 36.30 50.36
CA ARG A 26 -20.10 36.59 49.70
C ARG A 26 -19.95 36.74 48.18
N LEU A 27 -18.89 37.43 47.73
CA LEU A 27 -18.62 37.59 46.30
C LEU A 27 -18.09 36.28 45.69
N SER A 28 -17.23 35.56 46.43
CA SER A 28 -16.72 34.25 46.00
C SER A 28 -17.82 33.24 45.75
N LEU A 29 -18.85 33.18 46.59
CA LEU A 29 -20.00 32.30 46.39
C LEU A 29 -20.72 32.57 45.07
N ILE A 30 -20.90 33.85 44.69
CA ILE A 30 -21.52 34.21 43.40
C ILE A 30 -20.68 33.67 42.25
N THR A 31 -19.36 33.88 42.29
CA THR A 31 -18.45 33.36 41.26
C THR A 31 -18.49 31.82 41.20
N PHE A 32 -18.45 31.13 42.34
CA PHE A 32 -18.45 29.67 42.40
C PHE A 32 -19.77 29.03 41.99
N ILE A 33 -20.91 29.72 42.13
CA ILE A 33 -22.21 29.25 41.60
C ILE A 33 -22.26 29.40 40.08
N LEU A 34 -21.69 30.47 39.52
CA LEU A 34 -21.72 30.72 38.08
C LEU A 34 -20.74 29.82 37.31
N VAL A 35 -19.57 29.48 37.87
CA VAL A 35 -18.54 28.67 37.20
C VAL A 35 -19.06 27.30 36.69
N PRO A 36 -19.78 26.47 37.47
CA PRO A 36 -20.34 25.21 36.99
C PRO A 36 -21.32 25.37 35.82
N ILE A 37 -22.12 26.44 35.80
CA ILE A 37 -23.07 26.72 34.72
C ILE A 37 -22.31 26.94 33.41
N ILE A 38 -21.21 27.70 33.47
CA ILE A 38 -20.32 27.94 32.32
C ILE A 38 -19.69 26.64 31.86
N PHE A 39 -19.18 25.83 32.80
CA PHE A 39 -18.57 24.56 32.46
C PHE A 39 -19.54 23.63 31.70
N VAL A 40 -20.80 23.55 32.13
CA VAL A 40 -21.84 22.76 31.43
C VAL A 40 -22.12 23.33 30.04
N ALA A 41 -22.28 24.65 29.91
CA ALA A 41 -22.49 25.30 28.62
C ALA A 41 -21.31 25.03 27.67
N SER A 42 -20.08 25.28 28.11
CA SER A 42 -18.85 25.02 27.34
C SER A 42 -18.72 23.55 26.93
N LYS A 43 -19.09 22.60 27.80
CA LYS A 43 -19.05 21.16 27.48
C LYS A 43 -20.01 20.79 26.35
N ILE A 44 -21.22 21.35 26.33
CA ILE A 44 -22.22 21.07 25.28
C ILE A 44 -21.70 21.53 23.92
N PHE A 45 -21.24 22.79 23.82
CA PHE A 45 -20.68 23.33 22.58
C PHE A 45 -19.36 22.65 22.18
N GLY A 46 -18.50 22.32 23.16
CA GLY A 46 -17.24 21.62 22.93
C GLY A 46 -17.43 20.23 22.34
N THR A 47 -18.38 19.44 22.87
CA THR A 47 -18.67 18.08 22.36
C THR A 47 -19.15 18.13 20.90
N TYR A 48 -19.98 19.12 20.56
CA TYR A 48 -20.43 19.32 19.18
C TYR A 48 -19.30 19.76 18.24
N TYR A 49 -18.41 20.63 18.71
CA TYR A 49 -17.20 21.02 17.99
C TYR A 49 -16.28 19.83 17.73
N ASP A 50 -16.06 18.96 18.73
CA ASP A 50 -15.22 17.77 18.62
C ASP A 50 -15.77 16.78 17.57
N TYR A 51 -17.08 16.52 17.59
CA TYR A 51 -17.74 15.70 16.57
C TYR A 51 -17.55 16.27 15.15
N LEU A 52 -17.72 17.59 14.98
CA LEU A 52 -17.48 18.24 13.69
C LEU A 52 -16.00 18.18 13.30
N SER A 53 -15.08 18.25 14.26
CA SER A 53 -13.64 18.13 14.03
C SER A 53 -13.26 16.74 13.51
N GLU A 54 -13.80 15.68 14.12
CA GLU A 54 -13.60 14.30 13.65
C GLU A 54 -14.17 14.12 12.24
N LYS A 55 -15.38 14.63 12.00
CA LYS A 55 -16.01 14.61 10.66
C LYS A 55 -15.17 15.35 9.61
N THR A 56 -14.59 16.50 9.95
CA THR A 56 -13.67 17.22 9.06
C THR A 56 -12.43 16.38 8.75
N GLN A 57 -11.82 15.74 9.77
CA GLN A 57 -10.62 14.92 9.57
C GLN A 57 -10.89 13.74 8.62
N ASN A 58 -12.02 13.06 8.79
CA ASN A 58 -12.42 11.96 7.92
C ASN A 58 -12.66 12.43 6.47
N ASN A 59 -13.29 13.59 6.27
CA ASN A 59 -13.48 14.15 4.93
C ASN A 59 -12.16 14.54 4.26
N VAL A 60 -11.22 15.15 5.01
CA VAL A 60 -9.87 15.47 4.51
C VAL A 60 -9.12 14.20 4.10
N ALA A 61 -9.21 13.12 4.90
CA ALA A 61 -8.61 11.83 4.55
C ALA A 61 -9.16 11.30 3.22
N GLN A 62 -10.48 11.31 3.04
CA GLN A 62 -11.12 10.88 1.78
C GLN A 62 -10.72 11.74 0.59
N SER A 63 -10.54 13.06 0.76
CA SER A 63 -10.01 13.94 -0.29
C SER A 63 -8.58 13.58 -0.66
N ASN A 64 -7.74 13.30 0.34
CA ASN A 64 -6.35 12.91 0.12
C ASN A 64 -6.23 11.56 -0.57
N ASP A 65 -7.09 10.59 -0.23
CA ASP A 65 -7.13 9.28 -0.91
C ASP A 65 -7.36 9.44 -2.42
N VAL A 66 -8.26 10.34 -2.83
CA VAL A 66 -8.50 10.66 -4.26
C VAL A 66 -7.27 11.30 -4.89
N ALA A 67 -6.63 12.25 -4.21
CA ALA A 67 -5.43 12.90 -4.73
C ALA A 67 -4.26 11.90 -4.89
N GLU A 68 -4.05 11.02 -3.90
CA GLU A 68 -3.03 9.98 -3.93
C GLU A 68 -3.29 8.96 -5.04
N GLU A 69 -4.53 8.50 -5.22
CA GLU A 69 -4.96 7.62 -6.31
C GLU A 69 -4.64 8.26 -7.68
N VAL A 70 -5.03 9.51 -7.90
CA VAL A 70 -4.85 10.22 -9.18
C VAL A 70 -3.38 10.49 -9.47
N ILE A 71 -2.60 10.97 -8.49
CA ILE A 71 -1.18 11.29 -8.67
C ILE A 71 -0.37 10.02 -8.91
N SER A 72 -0.64 8.95 -8.15
CA SER A 72 0.07 7.66 -8.30
C SER A 72 -0.24 6.98 -9.65
N THR A 73 -1.39 7.30 -10.26
CA THR A 73 -1.83 6.75 -11.56
C THR A 73 -1.90 7.79 -12.68
N MET A 74 -1.16 8.90 -12.56
CA MET A 74 -1.27 10.06 -13.46
C MET A 74 -1.08 9.74 -14.95
N ARG A 75 -0.25 8.74 -15.29
CA ARG A 75 -0.09 8.28 -16.68
C ARG A 75 -1.39 7.71 -17.26
N THR A 76 -2.14 6.96 -16.46
CA THR A 76 -3.44 6.41 -16.83
C THR A 76 -4.47 7.52 -17.02
N VAL A 77 -4.53 8.46 -16.08
CA VAL A 77 -5.45 9.61 -16.18
C VAL A 77 -5.19 10.40 -17.47
N ARG A 78 -3.92 10.67 -17.78
CA ARG A 78 -3.49 11.33 -19.03
C ARG A 78 -3.76 10.50 -20.27
N SER A 79 -3.55 9.19 -20.23
CA SER A 79 -3.80 8.32 -21.41
C SER A 79 -5.28 8.26 -21.78
N PHE A 80 -6.18 8.45 -20.80
CA PHE A 80 -7.62 8.51 -21.02
C PHE A 80 -8.17 9.95 -21.09
N ALA A 81 -7.30 10.98 -21.06
CA ALA A 81 -7.68 12.40 -21.09
C ALA A 81 -8.77 12.77 -20.04
N CYS A 82 -8.68 12.18 -18.85
CA CYS A 82 -9.66 12.31 -17.77
C CYS A 82 -9.23 13.31 -16.68
N GLU A 83 -8.29 14.21 -16.95
CA GLU A 83 -7.73 15.13 -15.95
C GLU A 83 -8.79 16.05 -15.35
N ASN A 84 -9.72 16.56 -16.19
CA ASN A 84 -10.82 17.39 -15.72
C ASN A 84 -11.84 16.59 -14.89
N TYR A 85 -12.12 15.34 -15.29
CA TYR A 85 -13.04 14.47 -14.57
C TYR A 85 -12.53 14.17 -13.15
N GLU A 86 -11.26 13.78 -13.02
CA GLU A 86 -10.64 13.56 -11.71
C GLU A 86 -10.47 14.87 -10.92
N GLY A 87 -10.19 15.98 -11.61
CA GLY A 87 -10.16 17.32 -11.02
C GLY A 87 -11.51 17.71 -10.40
N ASP A 88 -12.61 17.47 -11.12
CA ASP A 88 -13.97 17.74 -10.64
C ASP A 88 -14.35 16.81 -9.47
N ARG A 89 -13.96 15.52 -9.54
CA ARG A 89 -14.15 14.56 -8.43
C ARG A 89 -13.42 15.02 -7.17
N PHE A 90 -12.18 15.48 -7.30
CA PHE A 90 -11.42 16.05 -6.18
C PHE A 90 -12.05 17.36 -5.66
N TYR A 91 -12.49 18.24 -6.57
CA TYR A 91 -13.16 19.49 -6.21
C TYR A 91 -14.47 19.27 -5.43
N GLN A 92 -15.27 18.26 -5.81
CA GLN A 92 -16.48 17.90 -5.06
C GLN A 92 -16.15 17.47 -3.62
N ARG A 93 -15.13 16.63 -3.44
CA ARG A 93 -14.66 16.22 -2.10
C ARG A 93 -14.14 17.38 -1.27
N LEU A 94 -13.43 18.33 -1.89
CA LEU A 94 -13.02 19.56 -1.24
C LEU A 94 -14.21 20.43 -0.85
N THR A 95 -15.25 20.48 -1.67
CA THR A 95 -16.48 21.24 -1.39
C THR A 95 -17.22 20.65 -0.18
N ASP A 96 -17.31 19.32 -0.08
CA ASP A 96 -17.87 18.64 1.10
C ASP A 96 -17.05 18.95 2.36
N THR A 97 -15.72 18.91 2.25
CA THR A 97 -14.80 19.30 3.32
C THR A 97 -15.01 20.75 3.74
N LEU A 98 -15.18 21.66 2.77
CA LEU A 98 -15.44 23.08 3.02
C LEU A 98 -16.76 23.29 3.75
N ASN A 99 -17.83 22.58 3.38
CA ASN A 99 -19.15 22.69 4.02
C ASN A 99 -19.11 22.25 5.49
N VAL A 100 -18.44 21.12 5.78
CA VAL A 100 -18.25 20.68 7.17
C VAL A 100 -17.36 21.65 7.94
N THR A 101 -16.29 22.15 7.32
CA THR A 101 -15.38 23.12 7.94
C THR A 101 -16.08 24.46 8.24
N ARG A 102 -16.96 24.93 7.36
CA ARG A 102 -17.81 26.11 7.61
C ARG A 102 -18.73 25.88 8.81
N THR A 103 -19.37 24.72 8.88
CA THR A 103 -20.23 24.34 10.01
C THR A 103 -19.43 24.28 11.32
N LYS A 104 -18.21 23.72 11.27
CA LYS A 104 -17.25 23.70 12.39
C LYS A 104 -16.85 25.11 12.82
N ALA A 105 -16.60 26.02 11.87
CA ALA A 105 -16.26 27.40 12.16
C ALA A 105 -17.42 28.14 12.85
N ILE A 106 -18.67 27.95 12.38
CA ILE A 106 -19.86 28.52 13.03
C ILE A 106 -20.01 27.96 14.46
N ALA A 107 -19.83 26.64 14.64
CA ALA A 107 -19.87 26.02 15.97
C ALA A 107 -18.78 26.58 16.90
N TYR A 108 -17.57 26.82 16.38
CA TYR A 108 -16.47 27.44 17.12
C TYR A 108 -16.77 28.88 17.53
N VAL A 109 -17.32 29.68 16.60
CA VAL A 109 -17.79 31.03 16.93
C VAL A 109 -18.86 30.97 18.01
N GLY A 110 -19.85 30.09 17.89
CA GLY A 110 -20.85 29.88 18.94
C GLY A 110 -20.23 29.57 20.30
N PHE A 111 -19.24 28.67 20.35
CA PHE A 111 -18.49 28.35 21.57
C PHE A 111 -17.76 29.57 22.17
N LEU A 112 -17.08 30.37 21.35
CA LEU A 112 -16.38 31.57 21.80
C LEU A 112 -17.34 32.62 22.36
N TRP A 113 -18.43 32.91 21.64
CA TRP A 113 -19.43 33.90 22.06
C TRP A 113 -20.08 33.51 23.37
N VAL A 114 -20.48 32.24 23.52
CA VAL A 114 -21.07 31.73 24.75
C VAL A 114 -20.09 31.89 25.92
N SER A 115 -18.84 31.50 25.73
CA SER A 115 -17.81 31.58 26.78
C SER A 115 -17.52 33.02 27.20
N GLU A 116 -17.36 33.95 26.26
CA GLU A 116 -17.10 35.38 26.53
C GLU A 116 -18.29 36.09 27.18
N LEU A 117 -19.52 35.81 26.71
CA LEU A 117 -20.74 36.37 27.31
C LEU A 117 -20.90 35.93 28.76
N PHE A 118 -20.64 34.65 29.05
CA PHE A 118 -20.69 34.13 30.40
C PHE A 118 -19.61 34.74 31.30
N GLN A 119 -18.38 34.92 30.81
CA GLN A 119 -17.32 35.58 31.56
C GLN A 119 -17.68 37.04 31.88
N THR A 120 -18.21 37.77 30.90
CA THR A 120 -18.70 39.14 31.07
C THR A 120 -19.85 39.21 32.08
N PHE A 121 -20.77 38.24 32.04
CA PHE A 121 -21.89 38.15 32.99
C PHE A 121 -21.41 37.99 34.44
N ILE A 122 -20.36 37.17 34.69
CA ILE A 122 -19.79 37.07 36.04
C ILE A 122 -19.24 38.43 36.50
N VAL A 123 -18.49 39.13 35.64
CA VAL A 123 -17.94 40.45 35.98
C VAL A 123 -19.06 41.43 36.32
N VAL A 124 -20.13 41.49 35.51
CA VAL A 124 -21.29 42.36 35.77
C VAL A 124 -21.99 41.99 37.08
N ALA A 125 -22.21 40.69 37.34
CA ALA A 125 -22.87 40.22 38.57
C ALA A 125 -22.05 40.58 39.82
N VAL A 126 -20.73 40.38 39.76
CA VAL A 126 -19.80 40.73 40.85
C VAL A 126 -19.74 42.25 41.05
N LEU A 127 -19.71 43.03 39.97
CA LEU A 127 -19.67 44.49 40.06
C LEU A 127 -20.99 45.08 40.57
N TRP A 128 -22.13 44.52 40.19
CA TRP A 128 -23.44 44.92 40.68
C TRP A 128 -23.60 44.65 42.18
N TYR A 129 -23.37 43.40 42.61
CA TYR A 129 -23.51 43.04 44.02
C TYR A 129 -22.38 43.60 44.89
N GLY A 130 -21.15 43.61 44.37
CA GLY A 130 -19.98 44.21 45.01
C GLY A 130 -20.12 45.72 45.18
N GLY A 131 -20.63 46.42 44.16
CA GLY A 131 -20.95 47.84 44.23
C GLY A 131 -22.01 48.13 45.31
N HIS A 132 -23.08 47.32 45.37
CA HIS A 132 -24.07 47.42 46.45
C HIS A 132 -23.45 47.20 47.84
N LEU A 133 -22.55 46.22 48.01
CA LEU A 133 -21.83 46.00 49.27
C LEU A 133 -20.95 47.19 49.68
N VAL A 134 -20.34 47.88 48.71
CA VAL A 134 -19.55 49.10 48.95
C VAL A 134 -20.44 50.26 49.37
N LEU A 135 -21.58 50.46 48.69
CA LEU A 135 -22.55 51.52 49.03
C LEU A 135 -23.14 51.37 50.43
N VAL A 136 -23.36 50.12 50.89
CA VAL A 136 -23.86 49.81 52.24
C VAL A 136 -22.75 49.79 53.29
N GLY A 137 -21.50 50.10 52.92
CA GLY A 137 -20.35 50.16 53.84
C GLY A 137 -19.86 48.81 54.36
N ARG A 138 -20.25 47.70 53.70
CA ARG A 138 -19.87 46.32 54.08
C ARG A 138 -18.61 45.81 53.38
N LEU A 139 -18.11 46.54 52.39
CA LEU A 139 -16.89 46.24 51.64
C LEU A 139 -16.19 47.55 51.28
N LYS A 140 -14.86 47.57 51.30
CA LYS A 140 -14.08 48.73 50.82
C LYS A 140 -13.90 48.66 49.31
N SER A 141 -13.80 49.81 48.64
CA SER A 141 -13.68 49.88 47.18
C SER A 141 -12.38 49.27 46.64
N ASP A 142 -11.26 49.41 47.35
CA ASP A 142 -9.97 48.80 47.04
C ASP A 142 -10.01 47.26 47.06
N LEU A 143 -10.75 46.68 48.01
CA LEU A 143 -10.97 45.23 48.09
C LEU A 143 -11.82 44.71 46.92
N LEU A 144 -12.79 45.50 46.44
CA LEU A 144 -13.59 45.15 45.26
C LEU A 144 -12.73 45.13 43.99
N VAL A 145 -11.86 46.13 43.79
CA VAL A 145 -10.92 46.15 42.66
C VAL A 145 -9.97 44.96 42.72
N SER A 146 -9.39 44.69 43.89
CA SER A 146 -8.52 43.52 44.11
C SER A 146 -9.23 42.21 43.79
N PHE A 147 -10.50 42.08 44.20
CA PHE A 147 -11.32 40.90 43.90
C PHE A 147 -11.53 40.71 42.40
N LEU A 148 -11.81 41.77 41.64
CA LEU A 148 -11.98 41.72 40.18
C LEU A 148 -10.70 41.28 39.48
N LEU A 149 -9.53 41.75 39.93
CA LEU A 149 -8.23 41.32 39.37
C LEU A 149 -7.99 39.82 39.59
N TYR A 150 -8.21 39.32 40.81
CA TYR A 150 -8.07 37.89 41.10
C TYR A 150 -9.10 37.03 40.36
N GLN A 151 -10.32 37.55 40.14
CA GLN A 151 -11.34 36.88 39.34
C GLN A 151 -10.92 36.75 37.87
N MET A 152 -10.40 37.83 37.26
CA MET A 152 -9.89 37.78 35.88
C MET A 152 -8.72 36.78 35.77
N GLN A 153 -7.79 36.82 36.73
CA GLN A 153 -6.69 35.88 36.79
C GLN A 153 -7.16 34.42 36.93
N MET A 154 -8.19 34.17 37.75
CA MET A 154 -8.80 32.84 37.89
C MET A 154 -9.36 32.33 36.55
N ALA A 155 -10.06 33.18 35.79
CA ALA A 155 -10.62 32.83 34.49
C ALA A 155 -9.50 32.48 33.47
N ASP A 156 -8.44 33.29 33.41
CA ASP A 156 -7.31 33.04 32.51
C ASP A 156 -6.56 31.74 32.84
N ASN A 157 -6.34 31.46 34.13
CA ASN A 157 -5.70 30.22 34.57
C ASN A 157 -6.55 29.00 34.17
N LEU A 158 -7.87 29.09 34.34
CA LEU A 158 -8.79 28.01 33.97
C LEU A 158 -8.80 27.76 32.45
N ARG A 159 -8.80 28.83 31.65
CA ARG A 159 -8.71 28.74 30.18
C ARG A 159 -7.43 28.05 29.73
N GLN A 160 -6.27 28.49 30.23
CA GLN A 160 -4.98 27.91 29.86
C GLN A 160 -4.86 26.44 30.32
N MET A 161 -5.43 26.08 31.48
CA MET A 161 -5.50 24.67 31.90
C MET A 161 -6.32 23.83 30.91
N GLY A 162 -7.45 24.37 30.43
CA GLY A 162 -8.27 23.74 29.40
C GLY A 162 -7.50 23.51 28.09
N GLU A 163 -6.74 24.50 27.62
CA GLU A 163 -5.91 24.37 26.41
C GLU A 163 -4.83 23.29 26.55
N VAL A 164 -4.13 23.25 27.70
CA VAL A 164 -3.13 22.20 27.96
C VAL A 164 -3.77 20.83 28.03
N TRP A 165 -4.95 20.71 28.66
CA TRP A 165 -5.70 19.46 28.72
C TRP A 165 -6.13 18.96 27.33
N THR A 166 -6.68 19.84 26.50
CA THR A 166 -7.07 19.51 25.12
C THR A 166 -5.86 19.07 24.30
N GLY A 167 -4.74 19.79 24.38
CA GLY A 167 -3.50 19.40 23.69
C GLY A 167 -2.95 18.05 24.16
N LEU A 168 -3.07 17.74 25.46
CA LEU A 168 -2.72 16.44 26.01
C LEU A 168 -3.62 15.34 25.44
N MET A 169 -4.94 15.55 25.40
CA MET A 169 -5.89 14.57 24.87
C MET A 169 -5.71 14.32 23.37
N GLN A 170 -5.39 15.35 22.59
CA GLN A 170 -5.00 15.21 21.18
C GLN A 170 -3.73 14.37 21.04
N SER A 171 -2.72 14.60 21.88
CA SER A 171 -1.48 13.81 21.89
C SER A 171 -1.76 12.35 22.22
N VAL A 172 -2.61 12.08 23.22
CA VAL A 172 -3.06 10.72 23.56
C VAL A 172 -3.78 10.08 22.38
N GLY A 173 -4.75 10.78 21.77
CA GLY A 173 -5.50 10.28 20.62
C GLY A 173 -4.61 9.92 19.43
N ALA A 174 -3.67 10.80 19.07
CA ALA A 174 -2.70 10.55 18.00
C ALA A 174 -1.75 9.39 18.32
N SER A 175 -1.32 9.26 19.58
CA SER A 175 -0.41 8.20 20.00
C SER A 175 -1.04 6.79 19.98
N ARG A 176 -2.37 6.67 20.17
CA ARG A 176 -3.04 5.35 20.23
C ARG A 176 -2.77 4.50 18.99
N LYS A 177 -2.93 5.07 17.79
CA LYS A 177 -2.71 4.32 16.54
C LYS A 177 -1.24 4.00 16.31
N VAL A 178 -0.33 4.86 16.79
CA VAL A 178 1.11 4.60 16.76
C VAL A 178 1.45 3.40 17.65
N PHE A 179 0.96 3.37 18.89
CA PHE A 179 1.15 2.25 19.80
C PHE A 179 0.45 0.98 19.31
N GLU A 180 -0.75 1.08 18.73
CA GLU A 180 -1.42 -0.04 18.08
C GLU A 180 -0.54 -0.71 17.02
N TYR A 181 0.23 0.06 16.24
CA TYR A 181 1.18 -0.50 15.28
C TYR A 181 2.48 -1.02 15.90
N ILE A 182 3.01 -0.35 16.92
CA ILE A 182 4.24 -0.78 17.62
C ILE A 182 4.00 -2.09 18.36
N ASP A 183 2.85 -2.21 19.02
CA ASP A 183 2.49 -3.35 19.87
C ASP A 183 1.82 -4.49 19.07
N ARG A 184 1.60 -4.30 17.76
CA ARG A 184 1.00 -5.33 16.89
C ARG A 184 1.96 -6.50 16.69
N GLU A 185 1.57 -7.67 17.17
CA GLU A 185 2.26 -8.90 16.85
C GLU A 185 1.90 -9.40 15.43
N PRO A 186 2.88 -9.80 14.59
CA PRO A 186 2.60 -10.36 13.27
C PRO A 186 1.99 -11.76 13.39
N THR A 187 1.01 -12.05 12.52
CA THR A 187 0.37 -13.38 12.46
C THR A 187 1.35 -14.49 12.09
N ILE A 188 2.29 -14.19 11.19
CA ILE A 188 3.37 -15.09 10.80
C ILE A 188 4.58 -14.72 11.66
N GLN A 189 4.92 -15.57 12.61
CA GLN A 189 6.07 -15.39 13.49
C GLN A 189 7.22 -16.24 12.95
N HIS A 190 8.32 -15.60 12.55
CA HIS A 190 9.51 -16.30 12.05
C HIS A 190 10.39 -16.80 13.21
N HIS A 191 9.94 -17.84 13.90
CA HIS A 191 10.65 -18.44 15.04
C HIS A 191 11.78 -19.38 14.65
N GLY A 192 11.88 -19.73 13.36
CA GLY A 192 12.91 -20.61 12.85
C GLY A 192 14.31 -20.11 13.20
N LYS A 193 15.19 -21.05 13.57
CA LYS A 193 16.58 -20.76 13.99
C LYS A 193 17.60 -21.52 13.16
N LEU A 194 17.16 -22.43 12.30
CA LEU A 194 18.05 -23.29 11.56
C LEU A 194 18.84 -22.48 10.51
N LYS A 195 20.17 -22.62 10.53
CA LYS A 195 21.11 -21.99 9.61
C LYS A 195 22.21 -22.99 9.21
N PRO A 196 21.91 -23.99 8.38
CA PRO A 196 22.94 -24.95 7.98
C PRO A 196 24.01 -24.24 7.14
N GLU A 197 25.26 -24.68 7.23
CA GLU A 197 26.35 -24.07 6.43
C GLU A 197 26.10 -24.20 4.93
N ARG A 198 25.49 -25.33 4.52
CA ARG A 198 25.16 -25.63 3.13
C ARG A 198 23.70 -26.04 3.00
N LEU A 199 23.02 -25.45 2.03
CA LEU A 199 21.70 -25.86 1.56
C LEU A 199 21.91 -26.64 0.25
N ALA A 200 21.46 -27.90 0.19
CA ALA A 200 21.52 -28.69 -1.03
C ALA A 200 20.43 -28.25 -2.02
N GLY A 201 19.26 -27.85 -1.52
CA GLY A 201 18.20 -27.23 -2.31
C GLY A 201 17.16 -28.21 -2.84
N LYS A 202 16.95 -29.36 -2.21
CA LYS A 202 15.83 -30.25 -2.51
C LYS A 202 14.53 -29.61 -1.99
N ILE A 203 13.48 -29.58 -2.81
CA ILE A 203 12.18 -28.98 -2.46
C ILE A 203 11.10 -30.05 -2.50
N GLU A 204 10.29 -30.14 -1.43
CA GLU A 204 9.16 -31.06 -1.35
C GLU A 204 7.89 -30.35 -0.89
N PHE A 205 6.84 -30.40 -1.70
CA PHE A 205 5.47 -30.08 -1.31
C PHE A 205 4.77 -31.37 -0.89
N LYS A 206 4.22 -31.43 0.33
CA LYS A 206 3.50 -32.59 0.87
C LYS A 206 2.09 -32.20 1.26
N ASN A 207 1.12 -32.63 0.46
CA ASN A 207 -0.32 -32.48 0.70
C ASN A 207 -0.75 -31.04 1.00
N VAL A 208 -0.17 -30.08 0.29
CA VAL A 208 -0.30 -28.65 0.60
C VAL A 208 -1.68 -28.14 0.21
N HIS A 209 -2.36 -27.54 1.19
CA HIS A 209 -3.62 -26.82 1.02
C HIS A 209 -3.40 -25.34 1.33
N PHE A 210 -3.91 -24.46 0.47
CA PHE A 210 -3.70 -23.03 0.63
C PHE A 210 -4.85 -22.18 0.11
N ALA A 211 -5.25 -21.18 0.89
CA ALA A 211 -6.14 -20.08 0.55
C ALA A 211 -5.55 -18.76 1.06
N TYR A 212 -5.62 -17.70 0.26
CA TYR A 212 -5.14 -16.39 0.68
C TYR A 212 -5.98 -15.83 1.83
N PRO A 213 -5.38 -15.15 2.83
CA PRO A 213 -6.10 -14.59 3.98
C PRO A 213 -7.21 -13.59 3.61
N THR A 214 -7.08 -12.90 2.47
CA THR A 214 -8.09 -11.97 1.94
C THR A 214 -9.36 -12.69 1.47
N ARG A 215 -9.27 -13.98 1.12
CA ARG A 215 -10.38 -14.81 0.62
C ARG A 215 -10.23 -16.26 1.12
N PRO A 216 -10.38 -16.51 2.43
CA PRO A 216 -10.12 -17.84 3.02
C PRO A 216 -11.08 -18.92 2.52
N GLN A 217 -12.26 -18.53 2.04
CA GLN A 217 -13.28 -19.45 1.51
C GLN A 217 -12.96 -19.98 0.11
N LEU A 218 -11.95 -19.42 -0.58
CA LEU A 218 -11.58 -19.82 -1.94
C LEU A 218 -10.24 -20.55 -1.94
N PRO A 219 -10.22 -21.88 -1.79
CA PRO A 219 -8.97 -22.65 -1.79
C PRO A 219 -8.33 -22.62 -3.18
N ILE A 220 -7.07 -22.17 -3.22
CA ILE A 220 -6.22 -22.06 -4.41
C ILE A 220 -5.45 -23.35 -4.64
N LEU A 221 -4.79 -23.87 -3.60
CA LEU A 221 -4.11 -25.18 -3.62
C LEU A 221 -4.93 -26.21 -2.85
N ARG A 222 -5.05 -27.41 -3.41
CA ARG A 222 -5.85 -28.51 -2.88
C ARG A 222 -4.99 -29.75 -2.98
N ASP A 223 -4.44 -30.21 -1.87
CA ASP A 223 -3.62 -31.41 -1.82
C ASP A 223 -2.45 -31.45 -2.83
N LEU A 224 -1.75 -30.32 -2.98
CA LEU A 224 -0.64 -30.22 -3.93
C LEU A 224 0.59 -30.96 -3.39
N SER A 225 1.08 -31.95 -4.14
CA SER A 225 2.28 -32.72 -3.78
C SER A 225 3.23 -32.90 -4.95
N PHE A 226 4.48 -32.48 -4.79
CA PHE A 226 5.54 -32.72 -5.75
C PHE A 226 6.93 -32.55 -5.13
N THR A 227 7.95 -33.03 -5.84
CA THR A 227 9.35 -32.91 -5.45
C THR A 227 10.18 -32.34 -6.60
N ALA A 228 11.07 -31.41 -6.28
CA ALA A 228 12.18 -30.96 -7.11
C ALA A 228 13.49 -31.45 -6.48
N GLU A 229 14.24 -32.24 -7.23
CA GLU A 229 15.53 -32.78 -6.77
C GLU A 229 16.63 -31.72 -6.81
N VAL A 230 17.73 -31.97 -6.10
CA VAL A 230 18.88 -31.06 -6.03
C VAL A 230 19.44 -30.76 -7.42
N GLY A 231 19.55 -29.49 -7.77
CA GLY A 231 20.08 -29.05 -9.07
C GLY A 231 19.11 -29.23 -10.24
N GLN A 232 17.89 -29.69 -9.98
CA GLN A 232 16.88 -29.92 -11.01
C GLN A 232 16.18 -28.60 -11.39
N THR A 233 15.94 -28.41 -12.68
CA THR A 233 15.05 -27.37 -13.20
C THR A 233 13.64 -27.91 -13.36
N VAL A 234 12.71 -27.37 -12.58
CA VAL A 234 11.31 -27.77 -12.56
C VAL A 234 10.40 -26.65 -13.08
N ALA A 235 9.65 -26.93 -14.13
CA ALA A 235 8.68 -26.00 -14.71
C ALA A 235 7.26 -26.25 -14.19
N LEU A 236 6.63 -25.24 -13.61
CA LEU A 236 5.22 -25.24 -13.22
C LEU A 236 4.39 -24.68 -14.38
N VAL A 237 3.47 -25.50 -14.90
CA VAL A 237 2.65 -25.19 -16.07
C VAL A 237 1.18 -25.38 -15.74
N GLY A 238 0.30 -24.58 -16.34
CA GLY A 238 -1.14 -24.73 -16.15
C GLY A 238 -1.93 -23.47 -16.46
N PRO A 239 -3.27 -23.54 -16.46
CA PRO A 239 -4.13 -22.40 -16.73
C PRO A 239 -3.90 -21.25 -15.74
N SER A 240 -4.34 -20.03 -16.11
CA SER A 240 -4.32 -18.90 -15.18
C SER A 240 -5.18 -19.22 -13.95
N GLY A 241 -4.73 -18.78 -12.77
CA GLY A 241 -5.41 -19.06 -11.49
C GLY A 241 -5.27 -20.49 -10.96
N SER A 242 -4.40 -21.33 -11.54
CA SER A 242 -4.21 -22.70 -11.07
C SER A 242 -3.39 -22.84 -9.78
N GLY A 243 -2.74 -21.76 -9.31
CA GLY A 243 -1.96 -21.74 -8.07
C GLY A 243 -0.43 -21.76 -8.24
N LYS A 244 0.08 -21.60 -9.46
CA LYS A 244 1.54 -21.58 -9.76
C LYS A 244 2.30 -20.53 -8.93
N SER A 245 1.94 -19.25 -9.05
CA SER A 245 2.61 -18.16 -8.29
C SER A 245 2.37 -18.27 -6.78
N SER A 246 1.29 -18.94 -6.35
CA SER A 246 1.08 -19.28 -4.94
C SER A 246 2.11 -20.28 -4.44
N CYS A 247 2.62 -21.20 -5.27
CA CYS A 247 3.71 -22.09 -4.88
C CYS A 247 4.99 -21.30 -4.59
N ILE A 248 5.31 -20.30 -5.42
CA ILE A 248 6.44 -19.38 -5.19
C ILE A 248 6.24 -18.60 -3.89
N ALA A 249 5.05 -18.02 -3.68
CA ALA A 249 4.77 -17.25 -2.47
C ALA A 249 4.89 -18.07 -1.17
N LEU A 250 4.58 -19.37 -1.24
CA LEU A 250 4.78 -20.30 -0.12
C LEU A 250 6.25 -20.72 0.04
N LEU A 251 7.01 -20.88 -1.05
CA LEU A 251 8.45 -21.13 -1.01
C LEU A 251 9.26 -19.94 -0.51
N GLU A 252 8.76 -18.72 -0.71
CA GLU A 252 9.30 -17.51 -0.08
C GLU A 252 8.80 -17.33 1.36
N ASN A 253 8.04 -18.28 1.91
CA ASN A 253 7.47 -18.20 3.26
C ASN A 253 6.73 -16.86 3.53
N PHE A 254 6.15 -16.23 2.49
CA PHE A 254 5.31 -15.03 2.63
C PHE A 254 3.95 -15.38 3.21
N TYR A 255 3.53 -16.63 3.04
CA TYR A 255 2.33 -17.21 3.61
C TYR A 255 2.63 -18.60 4.14
N LEU A 256 1.86 -19.02 5.15
CA LEU A 256 1.86 -20.40 5.64
C LEU A 256 0.77 -21.20 4.94
N ALA A 257 1.05 -22.48 4.68
CA ALA A 257 0.03 -23.41 4.19
C ALA A 257 -1.06 -23.61 5.26
N ASN A 258 -2.31 -23.79 4.84
CA ASN A 258 -3.42 -24.10 5.75
C ASN A 258 -3.36 -25.56 6.24
N ALA A 259 -2.86 -26.46 5.40
CA ALA A 259 -2.57 -27.85 5.75
C ALA A 259 -1.44 -28.39 4.84
N GLY A 260 -0.84 -29.50 5.26
CA GLY A 260 0.36 -30.03 4.60
C GLY A 260 1.63 -29.28 5.00
N GLN A 261 2.75 -29.59 4.36
CA GLN A 261 4.05 -29.03 4.69
C GLN A 261 4.88 -28.79 3.43
N ILE A 262 5.74 -27.78 3.48
CA ILE A 262 6.75 -27.49 2.47
C ILE A 262 8.10 -27.69 3.12
N LEU A 263 8.89 -28.59 2.55
CA LEU A 263 10.19 -28.96 3.07
C LEU A 263 11.29 -28.51 2.13
N ILE A 264 12.38 -28.02 2.71
CA ILE A 264 13.64 -27.78 2.02
C ILE A 264 14.69 -28.67 2.68
N ASP A 265 15.33 -29.54 1.89
CA ASP A 265 16.26 -30.57 2.36
C ASP A 265 15.68 -31.46 3.48
N GLY A 266 14.37 -31.72 3.41
CA GLY A 266 13.63 -32.55 4.37
C GLY A 266 13.18 -31.82 5.64
N VAL A 267 13.54 -30.54 5.81
CA VAL A 267 13.16 -29.72 6.97
C VAL A 267 12.04 -28.74 6.59
N PRO A 268 10.99 -28.56 7.42
CA PRO A 268 9.96 -27.55 7.19
C PRO A 268 10.52 -26.14 7.01
N ILE A 269 9.99 -25.41 6.02
CA ILE A 269 10.50 -24.08 5.67
C ILE A 269 10.41 -23.06 6.83
N ASP A 270 9.44 -23.23 7.72
CA ASP A 270 9.20 -22.39 8.90
C ASP A 270 10.19 -22.64 10.06
N GLU A 271 10.96 -23.73 10.02
CA GLU A 271 12.04 -24.00 10.99
C GLU A 271 13.35 -23.26 10.66
N TYR A 272 13.52 -22.81 9.41
CA TYR A 272 14.66 -22.02 8.98
C TYR A 272 14.59 -20.59 9.49
N GLU A 273 15.75 -20.02 9.79
CA GLU A 273 15.81 -18.60 10.11
C GLU A 273 15.51 -17.76 8.85
N HIS A 274 14.66 -16.74 9.03
CA HIS A 274 14.12 -15.93 7.94
C HIS A 274 15.20 -15.28 7.06
N HIS A 275 16.19 -14.61 7.65
CA HIS A 275 17.24 -13.96 6.86
C HIS A 275 18.09 -14.99 6.12
N TYR A 276 18.41 -16.11 6.76
CA TYR A 276 19.16 -17.20 6.15
C TYR A 276 18.44 -17.76 4.92
N ILE A 277 17.14 -18.10 5.03
CA ILE A 277 16.44 -18.74 3.91
C ILE A 277 16.30 -17.79 2.71
N HIS A 278 16.02 -16.51 2.94
CA HIS A 278 15.96 -15.48 1.89
C HIS A 278 17.34 -15.02 1.35
N GLN A 279 18.44 -15.51 1.93
CA GLN A 279 19.77 -15.42 1.31
C GLN A 279 20.02 -16.61 0.37
N LYS A 280 19.43 -17.78 0.66
CA LYS A 280 19.61 -19.01 -0.13
C LYS A 280 18.57 -19.20 -1.24
N ILE A 281 17.41 -18.55 -1.12
CA ILE A 281 16.38 -18.49 -2.15
C ILE A 281 16.42 -17.11 -2.79
N ALA A 282 16.38 -17.05 -4.12
CA ALA A 282 16.25 -15.80 -4.85
C ALA A 282 15.08 -15.84 -5.83
N LEU A 283 14.23 -14.81 -5.78
CA LEU A 283 13.09 -14.62 -6.67
C LEU A 283 13.39 -13.59 -7.77
N VAL A 284 13.12 -13.98 -9.01
CA VAL A 284 13.00 -13.09 -10.16
C VAL A 284 11.54 -13.08 -10.61
N GLY A 285 10.83 -12.00 -10.25
CA GLY A 285 9.41 -11.82 -10.59
C GLY A 285 9.16 -11.32 -12.01
N GLN A 286 7.89 -11.34 -12.40
CA GLN A 286 7.39 -10.93 -13.72
C GLN A 286 7.64 -9.45 -13.99
N GLU A 287 7.34 -8.59 -13.02
CA GLU A 287 7.57 -7.15 -13.07
C GLU A 287 8.63 -6.75 -12.02
N PRO A 288 9.92 -6.69 -12.40
CA PRO A 288 10.99 -6.37 -11.48
C PRO A 288 10.90 -4.90 -11.05
N ILE A 289 10.75 -4.70 -9.75
CA ILE A 289 10.83 -3.38 -9.14
C ILE A 289 12.27 -3.09 -8.72
N LEU A 290 12.76 -1.93 -9.14
CA LEU A 290 14.04 -1.35 -8.71
C LEU A 290 13.78 -0.18 -7.76
N PHE A 291 14.66 0.00 -6.79
CA PHE A 291 14.63 1.13 -5.87
C PHE A 291 15.23 2.38 -6.54
N ALA A 292 14.76 3.57 -6.15
CA ALA A 292 15.26 4.86 -6.64
C ALA A 292 16.68 5.16 -6.12
N ARG A 293 17.65 4.42 -6.66
CA ARG A 293 19.05 4.27 -6.24
C ARG A 293 19.91 3.95 -7.46
N SER A 294 21.23 3.87 -7.28
CA SER A 294 22.11 3.49 -8.40
C SER A 294 21.91 2.04 -8.84
N VAL A 295 22.39 1.68 -10.04
CA VAL A 295 22.38 0.30 -10.52
C VAL A 295 23.17 -0.61 -9.58
N ALA A 296 24.36 -0.18 -9.13
CA ALA A 296 25.17 -0.93 -8.19
C ALA A 296 24.43 -1.20 -6.86
N GLU A 297 23.80 -0.18 -6.29
CA GLU A 297 23.02 -0.31 -5.05
C GLU A 297 21.80 -1.22 -5.19
N ASN A 298 21.20 -1.26 -6.38
CA ASN A 298 20.12 -2.19 -6.68
C ASN A 298 20.62 -3.64 -6.76
N ILE A 299 21.77 -3.88 -7.40
CA ILE A 299 22.34 -5.23 -7.50
C ILE A 299 22.79 -5.71 -6.12
N ALA A 300 23.54 -4.89 -5.38
CA ALA A 300 24.05 -5.21 -4.05
C ALA A 300 23.01 -5.12 -2.93
N TYR A 301 21.72 -4.92 -3.26
CA TYR A 301 20.68 -4.57 -2.29
C TYR A 301 20.64 -5.54 -1.10
N GLY A 302 21.03 -5.04 0.08
CA GLY A 302 21.01 -5.78 1.35
C GLY A 302 22.08 -6.87 1.48
N CYS A 303 23.12 -6.86 0.64
CA CYS A 303 24.22 -7.81 0.68
C CYS A 303 25.58 -7.09 0.76
N GLU A 304 26.47 -7.58 1.60
CA GLU A 304 27.87 -7.15 1.62
C GLU A 304 28.62 -7.86 0.48
N VAL A 305 28.75 -7.17 -0.65
CA VAL A 305 29.39 -7.71 -1.86
C VAL A 305 30.41 -6.71 -2.39
N THR A 306 31.45 -7.21 -3.03
CA THR A 306 32.48 -6.34 -3.64
C THR A 306 31.96 -5.74 -4.95
N GLU A 307 32.57 -4.65 -5.40
CA GLU A 307 32.28 -4.10 -6.74
C GLU A 307 32.52 -5.14 -7.83
N GLN A 308 33.50 -6.03 -7.64
CA GLN A 308 33.80 -7.11 -8.56
C GLN A 308 32.66 -8.13 -8.65
N ASP A 309 32.00 -8.43 -7.54
CA ASP A 309 30.83 -9.33 -7.51
C ASP A 309 29.63 -8.69 -8.25
N VAL A 310 29.44 -7.38 -8.09
CA VAL A 310 28.42 -6.60 -8.82
C VAL A 310 28.69 -6.64 -10.32
N VAL A 311 29.95 -6.46 -10.74
CA VAL A 311 30.32 -6.54 -12.16
C VAL A 311 30.15 -7.96 -12.70
N THR A 312 30.63 -8.97 -11.96
CA THR A 312 30.56 -10.38 -12.37
C THR A 312 29.11 -10.84 -12.50
N SER A 313 28.26 -10.56 -11.52
CA SER A 313 26.82 -10.86 -11.57
C SER A 313 26.11 -10.11 -12.70
N SER A 314 26.52 -8.87 -13.00
CA SER A 314 26.00 -8.13 -14.15
C SER A 314 26.41 -8.74 -15.49
N GLN A 315 27.62 -9.29 -15.59
CA GLN A 315 28.07 -9.98 -16.80
C GLN A 315 27.30 -11.29 -16.98
N MET A 316 27.14 -12.07 -15.90
CA MET A 316 26.32 -13.29 -15.88
C MET A 316 24.87 -13.01 -16.30
N ALA A 317 24.31 -11.87 -15.90
CA ALA A 317 22.95 -11.44 -16.25
C ALA A 317 22.83 -10.74 -17.62
N ASN A 318 23.90 -10.69 -18.43
CA ASN A 318 23.95 -9.91 -19.68
C ASN A 318 23.59 -8.41 -19.49
N ALA A 319 23.79 -7.86 -18.30
CA ALA A 319 23.46 -6.47 -17.95
C ALA A 319 24.63 -5.50 -18.15
N HIS A 320 25.86 -5.99 -17.98
CA HIS A 320 27.07 -5.17 -17.98
C HIS A 320 27.20 -4.25 -19.21
N GLY A 321 26.90 -4.78 -20.41
CA GLY A 321 27.07 -4.05 -21.66
C GLY A 321 26.25 -2.75 -21.73
N PHE A 322 24.97 -2.77 -21.35
CA PHE A 322 24.16 -1.56 -21.37
C PHE A 322 24.47 -0.63 -20.18
N ILE A 323 24.88 -1.20 -19.04
CA ILE A 323 25.23 -0.40 -17.86
C ILE A 323 26.42 0.50 -18.21
N VAL A 324 27.49 -0.06 -18.78
CA VAL A 324 28.72 0.69 -19.11
C VAL A 324 28.50 1.73 -20.22
N GLN A 325 27.47 1.55 -21.07
CA GLN A 325 27.09 2.54 -22.08
C GLN A 325 26.44 3.79 -21.49
N THR A 326 25.96 3.74 -20.25
CA THR A 326 25.40 4.93 -19.58
C THR A 326 26.50 5.85 -19.07
N THR A 327 26.26 7.17 -19.06
CA THR A 327 27.25 8.18 -18.67
C THR A 327 27.82 7.97 -17.26
N GLN A 328 27.00 7.50 -16.32
CA GLN A 328 27.39 7.24 -14.93
C GLN A 328 27.62 5.76 -14.64
N GLN A 329 27.57 4.90 -15.66
CA GLN A 329 27.79 3.46 -15.55
C GLN A 329 26.98 2.82 -14.40
N TYR A 330 27.65 2.15 -13.48
CA TYR A 330 27.03 1.53 -12.30
C TYR A 330 26.44 2.53 -11.31
N GLN A 331 26.85 3.80 -11.36
CA GLN A 331 26.33 4.88 -10.54
C GLN A 331 25.08 5.54 -11.14
N THR A 332 24.64 5.12 -12.34
CA THR A 332 23.41 5.60 -12.96
C THR A 332 22.22 5.32 -12.06
N ASN A 333 21.44 6.36 -11.73
CA ASN A 333 20.20 6.24 -10.98
C ASN A 333 19.10 5.65 -11.87
N VAL A 334 18.34 4.67 -11.36
CA VAL A 334 17.28 3.99 -12.12
C VAL A 334 15.91 4.67 -12.02
N GLY A 335 15.75 5.62 -11.10
CA GLY A 335 14.49 6.33 -10.82
C GLY A 335 13.47 5.50 -10.03
N GLU A 336 12.33 6.10 -9.72
CA GLU A 336 11.26 5.45 -8.94
C GLU A 336 10.71 4.22 -9.66
N LYS A 337 10.69 3.07 -8.99
CA LYS A 337 10.31 1.76 -9.58
C LYS A 337 11.07 1.46 -10.89
N GLY A 338 12.29 1.97 -11.03
CA GLY A 338 13.12 1.82 -12.22
C GLY A 338 12.61 2.60 -13.45
N SER A 339 11.83 3.67 -13.30
CA SER A 339 11.16 4.37 -14.41
C SER A 339 12.07 4.81 -15.58
N GLN A 340 13.39 4.88 -15.36
CA GLN A 340 14.37 5.29 -16.37
C GLN A 340 14.99 4.12 -17.16
N MET A 341 14.58 2.88 -16.88
CA MET A 341 15.09 1.66 -17.52
C MET A 341 13.99 0.98 -18.34
N SER A 342 14.37 0.34 -19.47
CA SER A 342 13.46 -0.50 -20.25
C SER A 342 13.09 -1.77 -19.48
N GLY A 343 11.99 -2.43 -19.85
CA GLY A 343 11.55 -3.69 -19.20
C GLY A 343 12.66 -4.75 -19.16
N GLY A 344 13.32 -4.99 -20.31
CA GLY A 344 14.44 -5.93 -20.40
C GLY A 344 15.69 -5.51 -19.61
N GLN A 345 15.94 -4.21 -19.47
CA GLN A 345 17.03 -3.72 -18.61
C GLN A 345 16.71 -3.96 -17.13
N LYS A 346 15.48 -3.65 -16.69
CA LYS A 346 15.04 -3.93 -15.31
C LYS A 346 15.15 -5.42 -14.97
N GLN A 347 14.72 -6.28 -15.90
CA GLN A 347 14.81 -7.73 -15.72
C GLN A 347 16.23 -8.20 -15.52
N ARG A 348 17.16 -7.76 -16.37
CA ARG A 348 18.58 -8.12 -16.26
C ARG A 348 19.22 -7.60 -14.97
N ILE A 349 18.87 -6.41 -14.51
CA ILE A 349 19.31 -5.89 -13.19
C ILE A 349 18.74 -6.76 -12.06
N ALA A 350 17.47 -7.16 -12.13
CA ALA A 350 16.88 -8.03 -11.13
C ALA A 350 17.50 -9.44 -11.11
N ILE A 351 17.88 -9.97 -12.27
CA ILE A 351 18.63 -11.23 -12.38
C ILE A 351 20.02 -11.07 -11.77
N ALA A 352 20.75 -9.98 -12.07
CA ALA A 352 22.04 -9.71 -11.42
C ALA A 352 21.90 -9.62 -9.89
N ARG A 353 20.86 -8.94 -9.40
CA ARG A 353 20.51 -8.84 -7.96
C ARG A 353 20.23 -10.21 -7.32
N ALA A 354 19.61 -11.13 -8.05
CA ALA A 354 19.40 -12.50 -7.60
C ALA A 354 20.72 -13.30 -7.59
N LEU A 355 21.52 -13.19 -8.67
CA LEU A 355 22.74 -13.99 -8.85
C LEU A 355 23.88 -13.56 -7.91
N VAL A 356 23.99 -12.29 -7.58
CA VAL A 356 25.04 -11.78 -6.67
C VAL A 356 24.96 -12.43 -5.28
N ARG A 357 23.79 -12.94 -4.89
CA ARG A 357 23.54 -13.64 -3.62
C ARG A 357 24.02 -15.09 -3.61
N GLN A 358 24.39 -15.64 -4.77
CA GLN A 358 24.76 -17.06 -4.94
C GLN A 358 23.71 -18.02 -4.32
N PRO A 359 22.44 -17.94 -4.75
CA PRO A 359 21.36 -18.72 -4.17
C PRO A 359 21.53 -20.22 -4.50
N ALA A 360 21.07 -21.08 -3.59
CA ALA A 360 20.94 -22.52 -3.83
C ALA A 360 19.63 -22.87 -4.56
N ILE A 361 18.59 -22.05 -4.36
CA ILE A 361 17.29 -22.18 -5.01
C ILE A 361 16.97 -20.90 -5.77
N LEU A 362 16.65 -21.03 -7.06
CA LEU A 362 16.24 -19.90 -7.91
C LEU A 362 14.77 -20.04 -8.30
N LEU A 363 13.98 -19.02 -7.99
CA LEU A 363 12.56 -18.95 -8.33
C LEU A 363 12.37 -17.95 -9.47
N LEU A 364 11.74 -18.39 -10.56
CA LEU A 364 11.49 -17.57 -11.75
C LEU A 364 9.97 -17.49 -11.99
N ASP A 365 9.34 -16.36 -11.66
CA ASP A 365 7.90 -16.15 -11.88
C ASP A 365 7.69 -15.34 -13.15
N GLU A 366 7.44 -16.01 -14.28
CA GLU A 366 7.16 -15.36 -15.58
C GLU A 366 8.21 -14.32 -16.01
N ALA A 367 9.48 -14.56 -15.68
CA ALA A 367 10.59 -13.61 -15.83
C ALA A 367 10.83 -13.09 -17.27
N THR A 368 10.21 -13.69 -18.29
CA THR A 368 10.34 -13.28 -19.70
C THR A 368 9.03 -12.82 -20.34
N SER A 369 7.88 -12.88 -19.65
CA SER A 369 6.58 -12.71 -20.30
C SER A 369 6.30 -11.28 -20.78
N ALA A 370 6.91 -10.29 -20.14
CA ALA A 370 6.68 -8.87 -20.41
C ALA A 370 7.75 -8.25 -21.34
N LEU A 371 8.60 -9.08 -21.97
CA LEU A 371 9.71 -8.65 -22.79
C LEU A 371 9.42 -8.77 -24.29
N ASP A 372 10.04 -7.90 -25.07
CA ASP A 372 10.14 -8.07 -26.53
C ASP A 372 11.05 -9.26 -26.88
N THR A 373 10.90 -9.82 -28.08
CA THR A 373 11.60 -11.05 -28.49
C THR A 373 13.13 -10.96 -28.40
N GLU A 374 13.72 -9.80 -28.70
CA GLU A 374 15.17 -9.60 -28.62
C GLU A 374 15.63 -9.62 -27.16
N SER A 375 15.01 -8.79 -26.31
CA SER A 375 15.27 -8.77 -24.86
C SER A 375 15.01 -10.13 -24.20
N GLU A 376 13.96 -10.83 -24.61
CA GLU A 376 13.58 -12.17 -24.13
C GLU A 376 14.71 -13.17 -24.40
N SER A 377 15.28 -13.19 -25.61
CA SER A 377 16.37 -14.10 -25.97
C SER A 377 17.61 -13.88 -25.09
N VAL A 378 17.98 -12.62 -24.85
CA VAL A 378 19.13 -12.24 -24.04
C VAL A 378 18.93 -12.57 -22.57
N VAL A 379 17.72 -12.36 -22.05
CA VAL A 379 17.35 -12.72 -20.67
C VAL A 379 17.32 -14.24 -20.48
N GLN A 380 16.76 -14.97 -21.44
CA GLN A 380 16.69 -16.43 -21.38
C GLN A 380 18.08 -17.05 -21.45
N GLU A 381 18.97 -16.51 -22.28
CA GLU A 381 20.37 -16.91 -22.34
C GLU A 381 21.05 -16.70 -20.98
N ALA A 382 20.88 -15.52 -20.38
CA ALA A 382 21.40 -15.21 -19.06
C ALA A 382 20.86 -16.16 -17.98
N ILE A 383 19.57 -16.49 -18.00
CA ILE A 383 19.00 -17.47 -17.06
C ILE A 383 19.66 -18.84 -17.28
N SER A 384 19.65 -19.34 -18.52
CA SER A 384 20.12 -20.70 -18.85
C SER A 384 21.58 -20.95 -18.48
N LYS A 385 22.48 -19.97 -18.67
CA LYS A 385 23.91 -20.08 -18.31
C LYS A 385 24.13 -20.17 -16.80
N ASN A 386 23.17 -19.74 -15.99
CA ASN A 386 23.31 -19.61 -14.55
C ASN A 386 22.46 -20.61 -13.75
N LEU A 387 21.80 -21.56 -14.42
CA LEU A 387 21.02 -22.64 -13.78
C LEU A 387 21.91 -23.70 -13.12
N GLU A 388 23.12 -23.93 -13.63
CA GLU A 388 24.00 -24.99 -13.14
C GLU A 388 24.25 -24.88 -11.63
N GLY A 389 24.13 -26.04 -10.96
CA GLY A 389 24.35 -26.20 -9.53
C GLY A 389 23.25 -25.65 -8.63
N LYS A 390 22.10 -25.22 -9.18
CA LYS A 390 20.98 -24.65 -8.41
C LYS A 390 19.70 -25.39 -8.72
N THR A 391 18.86 -25.59 -7.70
CA THR A 391 17.49 -26.07 -7.93
C THR A 391 16.67 -24.89 -8.42
N VAL A 392 15.96 -25.06 -9.54
CA VAL A 392 15.22 -23.96 -10.17
C VAL A 392 13.74 -24.32 -10.23
N ILE A 393 12.89 -23.47 -9.68
CA ILE A 393 11.44 -23.55 -9.88
C ILE A 393 11.05 -22.41 -10.80
N MET A 394 10.48 -22.72 -11.95
CA MET A 394 10.07 -21.70 -12.91
C MET A 394 8.61 -21.81 -13.31
N ILE A 395 7.95 -20.66 -13.37
CA ILE A 395 6.62 -20.51 -13.94
C ILE A 395 6.83 -19.91 -15.33
N ALA A 396 6.55 -20.71 -16.36
CA ALA A 396 6.80 -20.30 -17.72
C ALA A 396 5.50 -20.30 -18.54
N HIS A 397 5.32 -19.21 -19.28
CA HIS A 397 4.27 -19.07 -20.30
C HIS A 397 4.78 -19.36 -21.71
N ARG A 398 6.07 -19.67 -21.88
CA ARG A 398 6.70 -19.90 -23.19
C ARG A 398 7.18 -21.34 -23.31
N LEU A 399 6.77 -22.02 -24.37
CA LEU A 399 7.12 -23.41 -24.64
C LEU A 399 8.64 -23.64 -24.67
N SER A 400 9.38 -22.76 -25.33
CA SER A 400 10.85 -22.82 -25.48
C SER A 400 11.61 -22.88 -24.16
N THR A 401 10.99 -22.37 -23.10
CA THR A 401 11.53 -22.34 -21.75
C THR A 401 11.15 -23.59 -20.97
N VAL A 402 9.90 -24.04 -21.13
CA VAL A 402 9.36 -25.25 -20.49
C VAL A 402 10.01 -26.52 -21.04
N GLU A 403 10.26 -26.57 -22.35
CA GLU A 403 10.85 -27.73 -23.04
C GLU A 403 12.23 -28.11 -22.49
N LYS A 404 12.99 -27.11 -22.01
CA LYS A 404 14.34 -27.31 -21.45
C LYS A 404 14.35 -27.72 -19.98
N ALA A 405 13.19 -27.82 -19.33
CA ALA A 405 13.12 -28.21 -17.92
C ALA A 405 13.30 -29.73 -17.77
N ASP A 406 14.05 -30.14 -16.75
CA ASP A 406 14.27 -31.56 -16.43
C ASP A 406 12.96 -32.25 -16.02
N LYS A 407 12.05 -31.49 -15.42
CA LYS A 407 10.73 -31.98 -14.99
C LYS A 407 9.68 -30.89 -15.13
N ILE A 408 8.52 -31.27 -15.62
CA ILE A 408 7.36 -30.40 -15.78
C ILE A 408 6.27 -30.88 -14.83
N ILE A 409 5.64 -29.93 -14.15
CA ILE A 409 4.53 -30.17 -13.24
C ILE A 409 3.34 -29.36 -13.73
N VAL A 410 2.29 -30.07 -14.14
CA VAL A 410 1.06 -29.46 -14.63
C VAL A 410 0.10 -29.31 -13.46
N ILE A 411 -0.12 -28.05 -13.06
CA ILE A 411 -1.03 -27.70 -11.97
C ILE A 411 -2.36 -27.25 -12.56
N ASN A 412 -3.44 -27.93 -12.19
CA ASN A 412 -4.79 -27.62 -12.60
C ASN A 412 -5.73 -27.61 -11.39
N LYS A 413 -6.52 -26.55 -11.22
CA LYS A 413 -7.44 -26.38 -10.07
C LYS A 413 -6.81 -26.65 -8.70
N GLY A 414 -5.52 -26.33 -8.53
CA GLY A 414 -4.81 -26.47 -7.26
C GLY A 414 -4.20 -27.85 -6.97
N VAL A 415 -4.34 -28.83 -7.88
CA VAL A 415 -3.74 -30.18 -7.77
C VAL A 415 -2.66 -30.38 -8.84
N VAL A 416 -1.74 -31.32 -8.61
CA VAL A 416 -0.85 -31.83 -9.66
C VAL A 416 -1.64 -32.80 -10.53
N GLU A 417 -1.88 -32.42 -11.79
CA GLU A 417 -2.63 -33.22 -12.76
C GLU A 417 -1.71 -34.15 -13.56
N GLN A 418 -0.53 -33.66 -13.95
CA GLN A 418 0.47 -34.44 -14.67
C GLN A 418 1.87 -34.02 -14.22
N GLN A 419 2.83 -34.95 -14.24
CA GLN A 419 4.24 -34.66 -14.04
C GLN A 419 5.11 -35.59 -14.88
N GLY A 420 6.23 -35.10 -15.41
CA GLY A 420 7.13 -35.87 -16.25
C GLY A 420 8.05 -34.98 -17.09
N THR A 421 8.77 -35.58 -18.03
CA THR A 421 9.56 -34.84 -19.03
C THR A 421 8.68 -34.29 -20.16
N HIS A 422 9.23 -33.37 -20.97
CA HIS A 422 8.53 -32.81 -22.13
C HIS A 422 7.99 -33.90 -23.06
N GLU A 423 8.82 -34.88 -23.41
CA GLU A 423 8.43 -35.97 -24.31
C GLU A 423 7.36 -36.89 -23.72
N GLU A 424 7.46 -37.21 -22.43
CA GLU A 424 6.49 -38.06 -21.74
C GLU A 424 5.10 -37.42 -21.71
N LEU A 425 5.04 -36.13 -21.37
CA LEU A 425 3.79 -35.38 -21.25
C LEU A 425 3.17 -35.06 -22.62
N LEU A 426 3.95 -34.99 -23.69
CA LEU A 426 3.43 -34.84 -25.05
C LEU A 426 2.80 -36.12 -25.61
N ARG A 427 3.34 -37.29 -25.24
CA ARG A 427 2.79 -38.59 -25.68
C ARG A 427 1.48 -38.94 -24.98
N GLN A 428 1.21 -38.33 -23.81
CA GLN A 428 -0.01 -38.53 -23.06
C GLN A 428 -1.07 -37.49 -23.44
N PRO A 429 -2.32 -37.89 -23.73
CA PRO A 429 -3.40 -36.92 -23.88
C PRO A 429 -3.63 -36.23 -22.53
N GLY A 430 -3.59 -34.89 -22.53
CA GLY A 430 -3.75 -34.13 -21.28
C GLY A 430 -3.63 -32.62 -21.46
N THR A 431 -3.68 -31.92 -20.33
CA THR A 431 -3.59 -30.45 -20.26
C THR A 431 -2.28 -29.95 -20.83
N TYR A 432 -1.15 -30.65 -20.60
CA TYR A 432 0.14 -30.25 -21.17
C TYR A 432 0.12 -30.22 -22.69
N ALA A 433 -0.18 -31.36 -23.33
CA ALA A 433 -0.24 -31.48 -24.79
C ALA A 433 -1.20 -30.45 -25.42
N THR A 434 -2.34 -30.19 -24.76
CA THR A 434 -3.31 -29.17 -25.19
C THR A 434 -2.73 -27.76 -25.12
N LEU A 435 -1.98 -27.43 -24.05
CA LEU A 435 -1.31 -26.14 -23.91
C LEU A 435 -0.21 -25.96 -24.96
N VAL A 436 0.60 -27.00 -25.21
CA VAL A 436 1.65 -26.98 -26.24
C VAL A 436 1.03 -26.74 -27.62
N GLN A 437 0.01 -27.51 -27.99
CA GLN A 437 -0.66 -27.39 -29.29
C GLN A 437 -1.23 -25.98 -29.51
N ARG A 438 -1.84 -25.39 -28.48
CA ARG A 438 -2.37 -24.02 -28.53
C ARG A 438 -1.27 -22.98 -28.72
N GLN A 439 -0.12 -23.13 -28.07
CA GLN A 439 1.02 -22.22 -28.23
C GLN A 439 1.63 -22.32 -29.62
N MET A 440 1.81 -23.53 -30.16
CA MET A 440 2.30 -23.71 -31.53
C MET A 440 1.36 -23.08 -32.58
N LEU A 441 0.04 -23.20 -32.39
CA LEU A 441 -0.97 -22.55 -33.24
C LEU A 441 -0.98 -21.01 -33.10
N GLY A 442 -0.63 -20.50 -31.92
CA GLY A 442 -0.50 -19.06 -31.65
C GLY A 442 0.74 -18.44 -32.31
N ASP A 443 1.88 -19.11 -32.21
CA ASP A 443 3.15 -18.63 -32.79
C ASP A 443 3.15 -18.67 -34.33
N HIS A 444 2.41 -19.59 -34.95
CA HIS A 444 2.26 -19.62 -36.41
C HIS A 444 1.47 -18.44 -37.02
N LYS A 445 0.72 -17.66 -36.22
CA LYS A 445 0.09 -16.41 -36.71
C LYS A 445 1.05 -15.23 -36.80
N ASN A 446 2.23 -15.31 -36.18
CA ASN A 446 3.23 -14.24 -36.14
C ASN A 446 4.40 -14.44 -37.11
N ALA A 447 4.37 -15.45 -37.98
CA ALA A 447 5.34 -15.58 -39.06
C ALA A 447 5.03 -14.55 -40.17
N PRO A 448 6.00 -13.74 -40.64
CA PRO A 448 5.76 -12.82 -41.75
C PRO A 448 5.40 -13.63 -43.00
N LYS A 449 4.20 -13.39 -43.55
CA LYS A 449 3.83 -13.89 -44.88
C LYS A 449 4.86 -13.34 -45.88
N ALA A 450 5.66 -14.23 -46.45
CA ALA A 450 6.53 -13.92 -47.57
C ALA A 450 5.67 -13.32 -48.70
N ILE A 451 5.91 -12.04 -49.00
CA ILE A 451 5.30 -11.34 -50.13
C ILE A 451 5.87 -11.99 -51.39
N LYS A 452 5.04 -12.75 -52.11
CA LYS A 452 5.36 -13.15 -53.49
C LYS A 452 5.30 -11.90 -54.39
N PRO A 453 6.27 -11.68 -55.29
CA PRO A 453 6.20 -10.56 -56.23
C PRO A 453 5.10 -10.85 -57.26
N SER A 454 4.07 -10.01 -57.28
CA SER A 454 3.01 -10.02 -58.29
C SER A 454 3.44 -9.23 -59.51
N GLY A 455 3.62 -9.92 -60.64
CA GLY A 455 3.74 -9.32 -61.97
C GLY A 455 2.37 -9.08 -62.60
N GLU A 456 2.26 -7.89 -63.20
CA GLU A 456 1.44 -7.47 -64.35
C GLU A 456 -0.09 -7.53 -64.32
N SER A 457 -0.63 -6.32 -64.10
CA SER A 457 -1.80 -5.67 -64.70
C SER A 457 -2.56 -6.36 -65.85
N ALA A 458 -3.89 -6.43 -65.69
CA ALA A 458 -4.86 -5.94 -66.68
C ALA A 458 -6.25 -5.77 -66.03
N ILE A 459 -6.80 -4.55 -66.11
CA ILE A 459 -8.20 -4.20 -65.79
C ILE A 459 -9.04 -4.40 -67.05
N PRO A 460 -10.32 -4.79 -66.92
CA PRO A 460 -11.32 -4.10 -67.72
C PRO A 460 -12.52 -3.59 -66.88
N VAL A 461 -12.94 -2.40 -67.31
CA VAL A 461 -14.04 -1.55 -66.83
C VAL A 461 -15.34 -1.93 -67.53
N SER A 462 -16.49 -1.80 -66.85
CA SER A 462 -17.75 -1.12 -67.27
C SER A 462 -19.00 -1.62 -66.50
N PRO A 463 -20.19 -0.98 -66.58
CA PRO A 463 -20.54 0.41 -66.21
C PRO A 463 -21.84 0.47 -65.31
N PRO A 464 -22.42 1.66 -64.98
CA PRO A 464 -23.25 1.88 -63.79
C PRO A 464 -24.78 2.00 -64.04
N HIS A 465 -25.63 1.79 -63.01
CA HIS A 465 -26.99 2.37 -62.97
C HIS A 465 -27.57 2.55 -61.54
N SER A 466 -27.92 3.82 -61.27
CA SER A 466 -29.11 4.41 -60.60
C SER A 466 -29.67 3.94 -59.23
N THR A 467 -29.56 4.83 -58.24
CA THR A 467 -30.60 5.40 -57.33
C THR A 467 -31.81 4.55 -56.89
N ALA A 468 -32.01 4.39 -55.56
CA ALA A 468 -33.24 4.80 -54.84
C ALA A 468 -33.16 4.63 -53.29
N ARG A 469 -33.45 5.74 -52.59
CA ARG A 469 -34.11 5.98 -51.28
C ARG A 469 -34.24 4.88 -50.18
N SER A 470 -33.66 5.20 -49.01
CA SER A 470 -34.29 5.40 -47.68
C SER A 470 -35.62 4.69 -47.34
N LEU A 471 -35.61 3.86 -46.28
CA LEU A 471 -36.72 3.72 -45.31
C LEU A 471 -36.21 3.49 -43.87
N LEU A 472 -36.49 4.49 -43.04
CA LEU A 472 -36.84 4.49 -41.60
C LEU A 472 -36.81 3.17 -40.79
N GLY A 473 -36.17 3.26 -39.62
CA GLY A 473 -36.89 3.23 -38.33
C GLY A 473 -36.89 1.93 -37.54
N THR A 474 -36.27 1.93 -36.36
CA THR A 474 -37.01 1.98 -35.07
C THR A 474 -36.04 2.09 -33.89
N SER A 475 -36.31 3.11 -33.09
CA SER A 475 -35.82 3.40 -31.75
C SER A 475 -36.62 2.59 -30.70
N PHE A 476 -36.03 2.36 -29.52
CA PHE A 476 -36.75 2.53 -28.26
C PHE A 476 -35.78 2.89 -27.12
N SER A 477 -36.29 3.77 -26.27
CA SER A 477 -35.62 4.70 -25.37
C SER A 477 -35.61 4.24 -23.91
N GLN A 478 -34.68 4.85 -23.19
CA GLN A 478 -34.61 5.14 -21.75
C GLN A 478 -35.92 5.16 -20.95
N SER A 479 -35.82 4.77 -19.67
CA SER A 479 -36.60 5.37 -18.58
C SER A 479 -35.67 5.76 -17.42
N ALA A 480 -35.70 7.05 -17.09
CA ALA A 480 -35.18 7.64 -15.87
C ALA A 480 -36.40 8.23 -15.13
N SER A 481 -36.51 7.98 -13.83
CA SER A 481 -37.54 8.55 -12.97
C SER A 481 -36.91 9.50 -11.96
N SER A 482 -37.23 10.79 -12.09
CA SER A 482 -37.06 11.84 -11.09
C SER A 482 -38.25 11.84 -10.11
N PHE A 483 -37.99 12.18 -8.85
CA PHE A 483 -38.98 12.35 -7.79
C PHE A 483 -38.75 13.70 -7.08
N GLN A 484 -39.77 14.56 -7.11
CA GLN A 484 -40.08 15.71 -6.23
C GLN A 484 -41.62 15.83 -6.30
N SER A 485 -42.42 16.21 -5.31
CA SER A 485 -42.22 16.92 -4.04
C SER A 485 -43.41 16.65 -3.09
N LYS A 486 -43.20 16.86 -1.79
CA LYS A 486 -44.08 17.62 -0.90
C LYS A 486 -43.26 18.21 0.23
#